data_AF-L8M2L6-F1
#
_entry.id   AF-L8M2L6-F1
#
_cell.length_a   1.000
_cell.length_b   1.000
_cell.length_c   1.000
_cell.angle_alpha   90.00
_cell.angle_beta   90.00
_cell.angle_gamma   90.00
#
_symmetry.space_group_name_H-M   'P 1'
#
loop_
_entity.id
_entity.type
_entity.pdbx_description
1 polymer ?
#
loop_
_entity_poly.entity_id
_entity_poly.type
_entity_poly.pdbx_seq_one_letter_code
_entity_poly.pdbx_strand_id
1 'polypeptide(L)' 'MKLHFHGQTYDSPHIELPVDEGQVGGRYRGAQWRVHRVHQQQQRRQSSAQLTYRGVPYTKR' A
#
# COMPACT_ATOMS: atom_id res chain seq x y z
N MET A 1 2.33 15.79 -7.09
CA MET A 1 3.15 16.31 -5.98
C MET A 1 4.50 15.62 -6.01
N LYS A 2 5.61 16.36 -5.94
CA LYS A 2 6.97 15.78 -5.94
C LYS A 2 7.39 15.51 -4.49
N LEU A 3 7.62 14.24 -4.15
CA LEU A 3 8.11 13.82 -2.85
C LEU A 3 9.64 13.87 -2.86
N HIS A 4 10.21 14.62 -1.93
CA HIS A 4 11.66 14.73 -1.73
C HIS A 4 12.01 14.14 -0.37
N PHE A 5 12.84 13.10 -0.36
CA PHE A 5 13.29 12.45 0.88
C PHE A 5 14.75 12.05 0.75
N HIS A 6 15.57 12.40 1.75
CA HIS A 6 17.03 12.20 1.76
C HIS A 6 17.77 12.65 0.49
N GLY A 7 17.39 13.80 -0.08
CA GLY A 7 18.04 14.35 -1.28
C GLY A 7 17.70 13.61 -2.57
N GLN A 8 16.87 12.56 -2.51
CA GLN A 8 16.34 11.90 -3.69
C GLN A 8 14.97 12.46 -4.05
N THR A 9 14.80 12.73 -5.34
CA THR A 9 13.52 13.16 -5.91
C THR A 9 12.83 11.94 -6.48
N TYR A 10 11.68 11.59 -5.91
CA TYR A 10 10.89 10.47 -6.40
C TYR A 10 9.99 10.95 -7.54
N ASP A 11 10.44 10.78 -8.78
CA ASP A 11 9.60 10.88 -9.99
C ASP A 11 8.90 9.53 -10.22
N SER A 12 7.97 9.16 -9.34
CA SER A 12 7.03 8.09 -9.64
C SER A 12 5.77 8.70 -10.25
N PRO A 13 5.24 8.16 -11.36
CA PRO A 13 3.91 8.53 -11.80
C PRO A 13 2.92 8.25 -10.66
N HIS A 14 2.04 9.22 -10.41
CA HIS A 14 0.91 9.02 -9.50
C HIS A 14 -0.03 8.00 -10.14
N ILE A 15 -0.37 6.94 -9.40
CA ILE A 15 -1.33 5.93 -9.84
C ILE A 15 -2.64 6.23 -9.13
N GLU A 16 -3.61 6.75 -9.88
CA GLU A 16 -4.99 6.82 -9.42
C GLU A 16 -5.60 5.42 -9.52
N LEU A 17 -5.92 4.84 -8.36
CA LEU A 17 -6.56 3.53 -8.31
C LEU A 17 -8.07 3.73 -8.30
N PRO A 18 -8.82 3.12 -9.23
CA PRO A 18 -10.28 3.13 -9.16
C PRO A 18 -10.74 2.30 -7.95
N VAL A 19 -11.54 2.93 -7.10
CA VAL A 19 -12.05 2.39 -5.84
C VAL A 19 -13.56 2.52 -5.81
N ASP A 20 -14.24 1.45 -5.41
CA ASP A 20 -15.65 1.53 -5.03
C ASP A 20 -15.79 1.86 -3.55
N GLU A 21 -16.69 2.80 -3.25
CA GLU A 21 -17.20 3.01 -1.89
C GLU A 21 -18.03 1.79 -1.48
N GLY A 22 -17.47 0.97 -0.60
CA GLY A 22 -18.16 -0.18 -0.04
C GLY A 22 -19.03 0.18 1.16
N GLN A 23 -19.55 -0.86 1.82
CA GLN A 23 -20.42 -0.71 2.98
C GLN A 23 -19.70 -0.07 4.18
N VAL A 24 -20.48 0.53 5.08
CA VAL A 24 -19.99 1.06 6.35
C VAL A 24 -19.48 -0.12 7.20
N GLY A 25 -18.17 -0.22 7.36
CA GLY A 25 -17.52 -1.29 8.11
C GLY A 25 -17.53 -1.07 9.63
N GLY A 26 -17.97 0.10 10.09
CA GLY A 26 -18.12 0.41 11.51
C GLY A 26 -18.23 1.90 11.78
N ARG A 27 -18.02 2.27 13.04
CA ARG A 27 -18.01 3.66 13.49
C ARG A 27 -16.67 3.95 14.18
N TYR A 28 -15.91 4.92 13.69
CA TYR A 28 -14.68 5.37 14.33
C TYR A 28 -14.91 6.79 14.89
N ARG A 29 -14.78 6.94 16.21
CA ARG A 29 -15.02 8.22 16.92
C ARG A 29 -16.36 8.89 16.60
N GLY A 30 -17.41 8.08 16.42
CA GLY A 30 -18.76 8.57 16.10
C GLY A 30 -19.06 8.78 14.61
N ALA A 31 -18.03 8.88 13.75
CA ALA A 31 -18.18 8.95 12.30
C ALA A 31 -18.29 7.55 11.67
N GLN A 32 -19.09 7.43 10.61
CA GLN A 32 -19.18 6.19 9.84
C GLN A 32 -17.85 5.92 9.12
N TRP A 33 -17.26 4.75 9.35
CA TRP A 33 -16.06 4.29 8.66
C TRP A 33 -16.47 3.45 7.45
N ARG A 34 -16.21 3.96 6.24
CA ARG A 34 -16.52 3.25 4.99
C ARG A 34 -15.34 2.37 4.57
N VAL A 35 -15.65 1.16 4.12
CA VAL A 35 -14.64 0.25 3.58
C VAL A 35 -14.55 0.49 2.08
N HIS A 36 -13.35 0.80 1.60
CA HIS A 36 -13.07 1.00 0.19
C HIS A 36 -12.55 -0.30 -0.43
N ARG A 37 -13.14 -0.75 -1.53
CA ARG A 37 -12.64 -1.92 -2.28
C ARG A 37 -11.99 -1.45 -3.58
N VAL A 38 -10.73 -1.80 -3.77
CA VAL A 38 -9.97 -1.47 -4.99
C VAL A 38 -10.35 -2.47 -6.08
N HIS A 39 -10.66 -2.00 -7.29
CA HIS A 39 -11.08 -2.83 -8.42
C HIS A 39 -9.97 -3.72 -8.97
N GLN A 40 -8.75 -3.20 -9.03
CA GLN A 40 -7.62 -3.98 -9.46
C GLN A 40 -7.15 -4.88 -8.32
N GLN A 41 -7.12 -6.19 -8.58
CA GLN A 41 -6.17 -7.07 -7.92
C GLN A 41 -4.81 -6.39 -8.05
N GLN A 42 -4.29 -5.84 -6.95
CA GLN A 42 -2.86 -5.58 -6.86
C GLN A 42 -2.18 -6.93 -7.06
N GLN A 43 -1.88 -7.25 -8.32
CA GLN A 43 -0.95 -8.30 -8.68
C GLN A 43 0.45 -7.83 -8.35
N ARG A 44 0.68 -7.58 -7.07
CA ARG A 44 1.97 -7.68 -6.41
C ARG A 44 1.67 -8.19 -5.01
N ARG A 45 1.24 -9.45 -4.91
CA ARG A 45 1.95 -10.30 -3.94
C ARG A 45 3.39 -10.19 -4.39
N GLN A 46 4.15 -9.25 -3.83
CA GLN A 46 5.59 -9.31 -3.95
C GLN A 46 5.91 -10.71 -3.48
N SER A 47 6.25 -11.60 -4.42
CA SER A 47 6.75 -12.93 -4.12
C SER A 47 7.74 -12.71 -3.00
N SER A 48 7.46 -13.24 -1.81
CA SER A 48 8.15 -12.91 -0.56
C SER A 48 9.60 -12.62 -0.87
N ALA A 49 9.93 -11.33 -1.03
CA ALA A 49 11.25 -10.99 -1.52
C ALA A 49 12.17 -11.60 -0.49
N GLN A 50 13.21 -12.32 -0.91
CA GLN A 50 14.26 -12.78 -0.01
C GLN A 50 14.94 -11.53 0.54
N LEU A 51 14.30 -10.93 1.53
CA LEU A 51 14.72 -9.72 2.19
C LEU A 51 16.00 -10.09 2.90
N THR A 52 17.10 -9.49 2.46
CA THR A 52 18.42 -9.76 3.03
C THR A 52 18.85 -8.50 3.77
N TYR A 53 19.10 -8.62 5.08
CA TYR A 53 19.73 -7.55 5.85
C TYR A 53 21.16 -7.94 6.19
N ARG A 54 22.14 -7.13 5.74
CA ARG A 54 23.58 -7.38 5.94
C ARG A 54 24.04 -8.80 5.55
N GLY A 55 23.49 -9.34 4.47
CA GLY A 55 23.81 -10.70 4.00
C GLY A 55 23.01 -11.83 4.67
N VAL A 56 22.17 -11.53 5.66
CA VAL A 56 21.31 -12.52 6.32
C VAL A 56 19.89 -12.47 5.75
N PRO A 57 19.36 -13.57 5.17
CA PRO A 57 18.01 -13.60 4.66
C PRO A 57 16.98 -13.73 5.79
N TYR A 58 15.93 -12.91 5.75
CA TYR A 58 14.74 -13.09 6.55
C TYR A 58 13.93 -14.25 5.98
N THR A 59 14.19 -15.45 6.49
CA THR A 59 13.34 -16.61 6.23
C THR A 59 12.22 -16.65 7.27
N LYS A 60 10.97 -16.79 6.81
CA LYS A 60 9.89 -17.24 7.69
C LYS A 60 9.87 -18.77 7.61
N ARG A 61 10.07 -19.44 8.74
CA ARG A 61 9.77 -20.87 8.89
C ARG A 61 8.27 -21.10 8.86
#